data_AF-A0AA88GZ55-F1
#
_entry.id   AF-A0AA88GZ55-F1
#
_cell.length_a   1.000
_cell.length_b   1.000
_cell.length_c   1.000
_cell.angle_alpha   90.00
_cell.angle_beta   90.00
_cell.angle_gamma   90.00
#
_symmetry.space_group_name_H-M   'P 1'
#
loop_
_entity.id
_entity.type
_entity.pdbx_description
1 polymer ?
#
loop_
_entity_poly.entity_id
_entity_poly.type
_entity_poly.pdbx_seq_one_letter_code
_entity_poly.pdbx_strand_id
1 'polypeptide(L)'
;MKKALAPVSRFLQNHHQRLSSSHQGNFTPLMQACYSTSTITRDQEKKSEMKKVTLLPGDGIGVEICSCVCELFHYAGIPIQWDTHLVTGSFFGVGSDTNLNPTRTIVPEDKRRREIENPTGGTAYSYLRKEKWSQVDPEVHYPDVHQSIITNKVVLKGPFMTRDVSKSIDRMLALKYGLYAHVVPIKIPQNLPDSVFTPFRGVDLVVVRENTEGEYSGLEHQVQPGVVESLKIITREASLKIAKWAFEYARLSRRNKVIAIHKANIMKKSDGLFIECCKEVSKSYPDIEYGELIIDNAAMQMVKHPNSFTNSVVVTPNLYGSIISNTASALVGGPGCIAGFNAADIDDMNSVRVFEQGNRHVAMDISGRLIANPIGLILSSVQMLEYMGMKNHALRIKYALNETLKNASTKILTPDLGGSGSSVTFIEAMMKNILREGDPRIHDM
;
A
#
# COMPACT_ATOMS: atom_id res chain seq x y z
N MET A 1 12.71 -26.24 -77.13
CA MET A 1 14.12 -26.19 -77.61
C MET A 1 14.98 -25.81 -76.41
N LYS A 2 15.78 -26.72 -75.81
CA LYS A 2 17.23 -26.95 -76.11
C LYS A 2 18.01 -25.62 -76.10
N LYS A 3 19.11 -25.37 -75.37
CA LYS A 3 20.17 -26.15 -74.68
C LYS A 3 20.98 -25.10 -73.85
N ALA A 4 21.42 -25.36 -72.61
CA ALA A 4 22.70 -25.97 -72.18
C ALA A 4 23.91 -24.98 -72.26
N LEU A 5 24.83 -24.82 -71.30
CA LEU A 5 25.75 -25.81 -70.67
C LEU A 5 26.51 -25.20 -69.46
N ALA A 6 26.79 -26.02 -68.43
CA ALA A 6 27.92 -25.91 -67.47
C ALA A 6 29.13 -26.71 -68.05
N PRO A 7 30.23 -27.16 -67.36
CA PRO A 7 30.71 -26.99 -65.96
C PRO A 7 32.27 -26.87 -65.82
N VAL A 8 32.86 -26.87 -64.60
CA VAL A 8 34.15 -27.55 -64.16
C VAL A 8 34.26 -27.41 -62.62
N SER A 9 33.89 -28.42 -61.82
CA SER A 9 34.72 -29.35 -61.00
C SER A 9 35.72 -28.72 -59.98
N ARG A 10 35.53 -28.85 -58.66
CA ARG A 10 35.81 -30.00 -57.76
C ARG A 10 37.27 -30.02 -57.22
N PHE A 11 37.44 -29.63 -55.95
CA PHE A 11 38.54 -30.06 -55.07
C PHE A 11 37.97 -30.11 -53.62
N LEU A 12 37.37 -31.26 -53.25
CA LEU A 12 37.83 -32.20 -52.21
C LEU A 12 37.64 -31.65 -50.77
N GLN A 13 36.69 -32.12 -49.93
CA GLN A 13 36.65 -33.44 -49.22
C GLN A 13 38.02 -33.81 -48.64
N ASN A 14 38.26 -34.17 -47.37
CA ASN A 14 37.48 -34.85 -46.33
C ASN A 14 38.35 -34.91 -45.05
N HIS A 15 37.72 -35.12 -43.88
CA HIS A 15 38.11 -35.98 -42.73
C HIS A 15 37.77 -35.33 -41.37
N HIS A 16 36.69 -35.71 -40.67
CA HIS A 16 36.43 -36.93 -39.89
C HIS A 16 37.33 -37.17 -38.66
N GLN A 17 36.71 -37.03 -37.48
CA GLN A 17 36.72 -37.90 -36.27
C GLN A 17 35.53 -37.38 -35.42
N ARG A 18 34.33 -37.99 -35.28
CA ARG A 18 33.84 -39.29 -34.77
C ARG A 18 34.36 -39.70 -33.38
N LEU A 19 33.44 -39.64 -32.40
CA LEU A 19 33.03 -40.64 -31.36
C LEU A 19 32.59 -39.85 -30.10
N SER A 20 31.54 -40.14 -29.33
CA SER A 20 30.39 -41.04 -29.38
C SER A 20 29.51 -40.75 -28.13
N SER A 21 28.19 -40.88 -28.30
CA SER A 21 27.17 -41.36 -27.34
C SER A 21 26.87 -40.65 -25.99
N SER A 22 25.56 -40.39 -25.86
CA SER A 22 24.69 -40.56 -24.67
C SER A 22 24.42 -39.36 -23.75
N HIS A 23 23.32 -38.65 -23.98
CA HIS A 23 22.09 -38.72 -23.17
C HIS A 23 21.05 -37.73 -23.72
N GLN A 24 19.91 -38.26 -24.16
CA GLN A 24 18.72 -37.47 -24.46
C GLN A 24 18.04 -37.06 -23.15
N GLY A 25 17.72 -35.78 -23.02
CA GLY A 25 16.78 -35.24 -22.06
C GLY A 25 16.09 -34.04 -22.70
N ASN A 26 14.86 -34.24 -23.16
CA ASN A 26 14.04 -33.28 -23.88
C ASN A 26 13.73 -32.04 -23.02
N PHE A 27 14.09 -30.84 -23.50
CA PHE A 27 13.50 -29.57 -23.06
C PHE A 27 12.56 -29.04 -24.15
N THR A 28 11.32 -28.76 -23.74
CA THR A 28 10.19 -28.26 -24.55
C THR A 28 10.38 -26.82 -25.07
N PRO A 29 9.66 -26.41 -26.13
CA PRO A 29 9.92 -25.23 -26.95
C PRO A 29 9.47 -23.90 -26.31
N LEU A 30 10.03 -23.57 -25.14
CA LEU A 30 9.79 -22.32 -24.41
C LEU A 30 11.11 -21.60 -24.04
N MET A 31 12.24 -22.00 -24.63
CA MET A 31 13.59 -21.51 -24.29
C MET A 31 14.46 -21.09 -25.50
N GLN A 32 13.88 -20.83 -26.68
CA GLN A 32 14.66 -20.48 -27.88
C GLN A 32 14.24 -19.20 -28.62
N ALA A 33 13.47 -18.30 -28.01
CA ALA A 33 13.06 -17.04 -28.64
C ALA A 33 13.75 -15.79 -28.08
N CYS A 34 14.94 -15.92 -27.48
CA CYS A 34 15.70 -14.79 -26.92
C CYS A 34 17.04 -14.54 -27.64
N TYR A 35 17.13 -14.65 -28.96
CA TYR A 35 18.27 -14.11 -29.71
C TYR A 35 17.90 -13.75 -31.16
N SER A 36 17.39 -12.54 -31.37
CA SER A 36 17.53 -11.84 -32.66
C SER A 36 17.46 -10.34 -32.45
N THR A 37 18.61 -9.70 -32.60
CA THR A 37 18.81 -8.25 -32.54
C THR A 37 18.26 -7.58 -33.80
N SER A 38 17.44 -6.54 -33.64
CA SER A 38 17.33 -5.49 -34.64
C SER A 38 17.07 -4.15 -33.95
N THR A 39 17.88 -3.18 -34.35
CA THR A 39 18.02 -1.83 -33.81
C THR A 39 16.74 -1.04 -34.00
N ILE A 40 16.04 -0.77 -32.88
CA ILE A 40 14.91 0.17 -32.81
C ILE A 40 15.27 1.23 -31.77
N THR A 41 14.95 2.48 -32.09
CA THR A 41 15.34 3.70 -31.37
C THR A 41 14.90 3.72 -29.90
N ARG A 42 15.84 4.05 -29.00
CA ARG A 42 15.72 4.11 -27.52
C ARG A 42 14.48 4.84 -26.95
N ASP A 43 13.85 5.73 -27.70
CA ASP A 43 12.67 6.47 -27.25
C ASP A 43 11.35 5.71 -27.41
N GLN A 44 11.28 4.68 -28.26
CA GLN A 44 10.09 3.84 -28.40
C GLN A 44 10.08 2.63 -27.45
N GLU A 45 11.25 2.12 -27.04
CA GLU A 45 11.38 1.03 -26.06
C GLU A 45 11.10 1.49 -24.61
N LYS A 46 11.28 2.78 -24.29
CA LYS A 46 10.98 3.34 -22.96
C LYS A 46 9.47 3.48 -22.67
N LYS A 47 8.61 3.29 -23.67
CA LYS A 47 7.21 2.88 -23.48
C LYS A 47 7.14 1.38 -23.10
N SER A 48 8.10 0.89 -22.31
CA SER A 48 7.90 -0.34 -21.55
C SER A 48 6.63 -0.12 -20.73
N GLU A 49 5.72 -1.08 -20.84
CA GLU A 49 4.28 -0.98 -20.59
C GLU A 49 3.93 -0.19 -19.31
N MET A 50 3.72 1.13 -19.43
CA MET A 50 3.33 2.01 -18.33
C MET A 50 2.12 1.41 -17.61
N LYS A 51 2.27 1.10 -16.32
CA LYS A 51 1.18 0.50 -15.55
C LYS A 51 0.29 1.60 -15.00
N LYS A 52 -1.01 1.51 -15.26
CA LYS A 52 -1.99 2.47 -14.73
C LYS A 52 -2.34 2.12 -13.29
N VAL A 53 -2.33 3.13 -12.42
CA VAL A 53 -2.71 3.01 -11.01
C VAL A 53 -3.71 4.11 -10.68
N THR A 54 -4.83 3.75 -10.07
CA THR A 54 -5.78 4.73 -9.57
C THR A 54 -5.19 5.44 -8.36
N LEU A 55 -5.13 6.77 -8.37
CA LEU A 55 -4.67 7.57 -7.24
C LEU A 55 -5.87 8.30 -6.62
N LEU A 56 -6.09 8.08 -5.32
CA LEU A 56 -7.11 8.78 -4.54
C LEU A 56 -6.44 9.57 -3.42
N PRO A 57 -6.10 10.87 -3.62
CA PRO A 57 -5.33 11.63 -2.64
C PRO A 57 -6.01 11.76 -1.27
N GLY A 58 -7.34 11.72 -1.22
CA GLY A 58 -8.11 11.81 0.02
C GLY A 58 -8.12 13.20 0.65
N ASP A 59 -8.30 13.21 1.97
CA ASP A 59 -8.43 14.41 2.80
C ASP A 59 -7.16 14.70 3.61
N GLY A 60 -7.11 15.88 4.24
CA GLY A 60 -6.09 16.23 5.23
C GLY A 60 -4.67 16.14 4.69
N ILE A 61 -3.81 15.37 5.36
CA ILE A 61 -2.43 15.14 4.92
C ILE A 61 -2.32 14.27 3.67
N GLY A 62 -3.40 13.60 3.24
CA GLY A 62 -3.38 12.67 2.10
C GLY A 62 -2.84 13.28 0.83
N VAL A 63 -3.23 14.52 0.55
CA VAL A 63 -2.79 15.28 -0.62
C VAL A 63 -1.27 15.47 -0.63
N GLU A 64 -0.67 15.86 0.50
CA GLU A 64 0.78 16.12 0.59
C GLU A 64 1.58 14.82 0.49
N ILE A 65 1.21 13.78 1.24
CA ILE A 65 1.94 12.49 1.20
C ILE A 65 1.81 11.77 -0.15
N CYS A 66 0.64 11.84 -0.80
CA CYS A 66 0.46 11.27 -2.14
C CYS A 66 1.32 12.03 -3.17
N SER A 67 1.40 13.35 -3.03
CA SER A 67 2.26 14.18 -3.89
C SER A 67 3.73 13.80 -3.74
N CYS A 68 4.19 13.61 -2.49
CA CYS A 68 5.54 13.10 -2.19
C CYS A 68 5.86 11.79 -2.92
N VAL A 69 4.95 10.81 -2.89
CA VAL A 69 5.14 9.52 -3.60
C VAL A 69 5.18 9.72 -5.11
N CYS A 70 4.25 10.51 -5.67
CA CYS A 70 4.20 10.77 -7.10
C CYS A 70 5.48 11.42 -7.62
N GLU A 71 5.99 12.41 -6.88
CA GLU A 71 7.21 13.13 -7.22
C GLU A 71 8.45 12.22 -7.14
N LEU A 72 8.53 11.40 -6.09
CA LEU A 72 9.59 10.41 -5.92
C LEU A 72 9.60 9.39 -7.06
N PHE A 73 8.42 8.88 -7.45
CA PHE A 73 8.28 7.91 -8.56
C PHE A 73 8.66 8.53 -9.90
N HIS A 74 8.24 9.77 -10.14
CA HIS A 74 8.63 10.52 -11.32
C HIS A 74 10.15 10.70 -11.41
N TYR A 75 10.78 11.17 -10.33
CA TYR A 75 12.23 11.35 -10.25
C TYR A 75 12.99 10.04 -10.46
N ALA A 76 12.50 8.95 -9.87
CA ALA A 76 13.10 7.62 -10.02
C ALA A 76 12.84 6.97 -11.40
N GLY A 77 12.03 7.58 -12.27
CA GLY A 77 11.66 7.00 -13.57
C GLY A 77 10.90 5.69 -13.43
N ILE A 78 10.03 5.57 -12.42
CA ILE A 78 9.18 4.38 -12.25
C ILE A 78 8.04 4.43 -13.29
N PRO A 79 7.79 3.36 -14.07
CA PRO A 79 6.82 3.38 -15.17
C PRO A 79 5.37 3.23 -14.68
N ILE A 80 4.92 4.16 -13.83
CA ILE A 80 3.55 4.27 -13.34
C ILE A 80 2.86 5.46 -13.99
N GLN A 81 1.66 5.23 -14.54
CA GLN A 81 0.74 6.28 -14.96
C GLN A 81 -0.36 6.43 -13.91
N TRP A 82 -0.41 7.59 -13.26
CA TRP A 82 -1.45 7.90 -12.28
C TRP A 82 -2.76 8.28 -12.96
N ASP A 83 -3.82 7.57 -12.62
CA ASP A 83 -5.21 7.90 -12.94
C ASP A 83 -5.84 8.52 -11.69
N THR A 84 -5.66 9.84 -11.55
CA THR A 84 -5.95 10.56 -10.31
C THR A 84 -7.40 11.03 -10.26
N HIS A 85 -8.08 10.68 -9.17
CA HIS A 85 -9.44 11.14 -8.90
C HIS A 85 -9.51 11.81 -7.53
N LEU A 86 -10.07 13.01 -7.50
CA LEU A 86 -10.25 13.77 -6.27
C LEU A 86 -11.55 13.32 -5.61
N VAL A 87 -11.41 12.62 -4.48
CA VAL A 87 -12.51 12.12 -3.67
C VAL A 87 -12.26 12.58 -2.24
N THR A 88 -13.31 12.98 -1.54
CA THR A 88 -13.21 13.48 -0.17
C THR A 88 -14.40 13.05 0.67
N GLY A 89 -14.12 12.63 1.91
CA GLY A 89 -15.14 12.26 2.89
C GLY A 89 -15.66 13.45 3.70
N SER A 90 -15.13 14.64 3.47
CA SER A 90 -15.47 15.88 4.18
C SER A 90 -16.87 16.42 3.86
N PHE A 91 -17.45 16.06 2.72
CA PHE A 91 -18.70 16.64 2.23
C PHE A 91 -19.97 16.09 2.90
N PHE A 92 -19.93 14.91 3.53
CA PHE A 92 -21.11 14.26 4.10
C PHE A 92 -21.61 14.84 5.44
N GLY A 93 -21.41 16.14 5.67
CA GLY A 93 -21.81 16.83 6.90
C GLY A 93 -21.94 18.35 6.81
N VAL A 94 -22.02 18.97 5.63
CA VAL A 94 -22.41 20.39 5.52
C VAL A 94 -23.93 20.49 5.35
N GLY A 95 -24.63 20.20 6.43
CA GLY A 95 -26.02 20.63 6.64
C GLY A 95 -26.01 21.77 7.65
N SER A 96 -26.28 22.99 7.17
CA SER A 96 -26.78 24.15 7.92
C SER A 96 -26.03 24.63 9.19
N ASP A 97 -24.77 25.05 9.06
CA ASP A 97 -24.20 26.01 10.03
C ASP A 97 -23.57 27.19 9.30
N THR A 98 -24.36 28.25 9.10
CA THR A 98 -24.03 29.44 8.31
C THR A 98 -23.10 30.44 9.00
N ASN A 99 -22.39 30.06 10.06
CA ASN A 99 -21.67 31.02 10.93
C ASN A 99 -20.14 30.89 10.95
N LEU A 100 -19.52 30.17 10.01
CA LEU A 100 -18.06 30.20 9.84
C LEU A 100 -17.69 30.84 8.50
N ASN A 101 -17.77 32.17 8.48
CA ASN A 101 -17.19 32.98 7.41
C ASN A 101 -16.02 33.80 7.99
N PRO A 102 -14.77 33.55 7.57
CA PRO A 102 -13.76 34.57 7.55
C PRO A 102 -13.39 34.85 6.10
N THR A 103 -13.91 35.96 5.60
CA THR A 103 -13.42 36.74 4.47
C THR A 103 -11.89 36.66 4.38
N ARG A 104 -11.37 36.12 3.27
CA ARG A 104 -9.97 36.30 2.88
C ARG A 104 -9.90 37.14 1.62
N THR A 105 -9.47 38.37 1.83
CA THR A 105 -9.17 39.41 0.85
C THR A 105 -8.34 38.85 -0.31
N ILE A 106 -8.85 39.01 -1.52
CA ILE A 106 -8.18 38.63 -2.77
C ILE A 106 -7.05 39.64 -3.02
N VAL A 107 -5.81 39.17 -3.08
CA VAL A 107 -4.67 39.98 -3.54
C VAL A 107 -4.64 39.91 -5.08
N PRO A 108 -4.58 41.04 -5.81
CA PRO A 108 -4.53 41.02 -7.27
C PRO A 108 -3.21 40.44 -7.80
N GLU A 109 -3.35 39.69 -8.89
CA GLU A 109 -2.33 38.97 -9.64
C GLU A 109 -1.30 39.92 -10.28
N ASP A 110 -0.01 39.71 -10.01
CA ASP A 110 1.07 40.41 -10.73
C ASP A 110 1.53 39.57 -11.92
N LYS A 111 1.25 40.07 -13.13
CA LYS A 111 1.52 39.42 -14.43
C LYS A 111 3.02 39.38 -14.70
N ARG A 112 3.74 38.36 -14.23
CA ARG A 112 5.05 37.99 -14.80
C ARG A 112 5.49 36.57 -14.41
N ARG A 113 5.12 35.59 -15.24
CA ARG A 113 6.00 34.48 -15.71
C ARG A 113 5.24 33.66 -16.75
N ARG A 114 5.75 33.72 -17.99
CA ARG A 114 5.18 33.09 -19.19
C ARG A 114 5.17 31.57 -19.09
N GLU A 115 4.19 31.01 -19.78
CA GLU A 115 3.88 29.60 -19.98
C GLU A 115 5.06 28.80 -20.54
N ILE A 116 5.26 27.61 -19.97
CA ILE A 116 5.82 26.47 -20.69
C ILE A 116 4.66 25.48 -20.81
N GLU A 117 4.07 25.41 -21.99
CA GLU A 117 3.15 24.32 -22.34
C GLU A 117 3.92 23.01 -22.36
N ASN A 118 3.45 22.01 -21.61
CA ASN A 118 4.05 20.68 -21.55
C ASN A 118 3.02 19.65 -22.08
N PRO A 119 3.27 18.92 -23.19
CA PRO A 119 2.28 18.04 -23.81
C PRO A 119 2.10 16.67 -23.14
N THR A 120 2.71 16.38 -21.99
CA THR A 120 2.70 15.04 -21.39
C THR A 120 2.60 15.09 -19.87
N GLY A 121 1.46 14.61 -19.32
CA GLY A 121 1.29 14.15 -17.94
C GLY A 121 1.79 15.09 -16.84
N GLY A 122 0.88 15.87 -16.25
CA GLY A 122 1.21 16.77 -15.14
C GLY A 122 1.85 16.06 -13.94
N THR A 123 2.89 16.66 -13.36
CA THR A 123 3.43 16.27 -12.05
C THR A 123 2.43 16.64 -10.95
N ALA A 124 2.44 15.97 -9.78
CA ALA A 124 1.52 16.26 -8.67
C ALA A 124 1.51 17.75 -8.26
N TYR A 125 2.65 18.44 -8.40
CA TYR A 125 2.76 19.89 -8.17
C TYR A 125 1.90 20.75 -9.12
N SER A 126 1.61 20.29 -10.34
CA SER A 126 0.73 21.00 -11.27
C SER A 126 -0.74 21.04 -10.79
N TYR A 127 -1.13 20.10 -9.91
CA TYR A 127 -2.47 20.02 -9.30
C TYR A 127 -2.60 20.80 -7.98
N LEU A 128 -1.48 21.27 -7.41
CA LEU A 128 -1.45 22.10 -6.19
C LEU A 128 -1.82 23.58 -6.44
N ARG A 129 -2.26 23.97 -7.65
CA ARG A 129 -2.83 25.32 -7.88
C ARG A 129 -4.15 25.44 -7.12
N LYS A 130 -4.13 26.22 -6.03
CA LYS A 130 -5.28 26.56 -5.16
C LYS A 130 -6.59 26.88 -5.90
N GLU A 131 -6.52 27.37 -7.14
CA GLU A 131 -7.69 27.79 -7.93
C GLU A 131 -8.56 26.65 -8.47
N LYS A 132 -8.04 25.42 -8.62
CA LYS A 132 -8.85 24.27 -9.06
C LYS A 132 -9.64 23.59 -7.93
N TRP A 133 -9.38 23.93 -6.68
CA TRP A 133 -9.95 23.28 -5.49
C TRP A 133 -11.35 23.77 -5.13
N SER A 134 -11.76 24.94 -5.63
CA SER A 134 -13.05 25.56 -5.32
C SER A 134 -14.21 25.15 -6.23
N GLN A 135 -14.01 24.22 -7.18
CA GLN A 135 -14.97 23.96 -8.26
C GLN A 135 -15.59 22.55 -8.29
N VAL A 136 -15.33 21.67 -7.31
CA VAL A 136 -15.86 20.30 -7.37
C VAL A 136 -17.20 20.21 -6.61
N ASP A 137 -18.27 20.00 -7.38
CA ASP A 137 -19.65 19.81 -6.92
C ASP A 137 -19.85 18.42 -6.29
N PRO A 138 -20.41 18.32 -5.07
CA PRO A 138 -20.59 17.06 -4.34
C PRO A 138 -21.75 16.15 -4.81
N GLU A 139 -22.61 16.55 -5.77
CA GLU A 139 -23.64 15.64 -6.32
C GLU A 139 -23.13 14.65 -7.39
N VAL A 140 -21.85 14.75 -7.76
CA VAL A 140 -21.24 13.85 -8.74
C VAL A 140 -21.00 12.48 -8.08
N HIS A 141 -21.96 11.57 -8.27
CA HIS A 141 -21.65 10.13 -8.35
C HIS A 141 -20.33 9.99 -9.11
N TYR A 142 -19.37 9.20 -8.63
CA TYR A 142 -18.06 9.05 -9.29
C TYR A 142 -18.01 7.80 -10.21
N PRO A 143 -18.78 7.71 -11.32
CA PRO A 143 -18.69 6.56 -12.23
C PRO A 143 -17.26 6.43 -12.77
N ASP A 144 -16.56 7.55 -12.96
CA ASP A 144 -15.18 7.59 -13.43
C ASP A 144 -14.22 6.96 -12.41
N VAL A 145 -14.41 7.18 -11.11
CA VAL A 145 -13.62 6.52 -10.04
C VAL A 145 -13.89 5.02 -10.03
N HIS A 146 -15.15 4.62 -10.10
CA HIS A 146 -15.50 3.20 -10.12
C HIS A 146 -14.88 2.50 -11.34
N GLN A 147 -15.03 3.10 -12.53
CA GLN A 147 -14.47 2.60 -13.77
C GLN A 147 -12.94 2.53 -13.70
N SER A 148 -12.29 3.55 -13.13
CA SER A 148 -10.85 3.56 -12.88
C SER A 148 -10.41 2.38 -12.01
N ILE A 149 -11.04 2.19 -10.85
CA ILE A 149 -10.69 1.12 -9.90
C ILE A 149 -10.88 -0.27 -10.54
N ILE A 150 -12.01 -0.51 -11.23
CA ILE A 150 -12.23 -1.83 -11.84
C ILE A 150 -11.35 -2.09 -13.06
N THR A 151 -10.87 -1.05 -13.74
CA THR A 151 -9.99 -1.16 -14.91
C THR A 151 -8.54 -1.37 -14.47
N ASN A 152 -8.06 -0.55 -13.52
CA ASN A 152 -6.66 -0.54 -13.10
C ASN A 152 -6.37 -1.60 -12.01
N LYS A 153 -7.38 -1.97 -11.20
CA LYS A 153 -7.33 -2.91 -10.05
C LYS A 153 -6.39 -2.51 -8.90
N VAL A 154 -5.36 -1.73 -9.17
CA VAL A 154 -4.41 -1.23 -8.18
C VAL A 154 -4.74 0.22 -7.84
N VAL A 155 -4.91 0.48 -6.54
CA VAL A 155 -5.21 1.81 -6.02
C VAL A 155 -4.17 2.20 -4.98
N LEU A 156 -3.62 3.41 -5.09
CA LEU A 156 -2.90 4.07 -4.01
C LEU A 156 -3.79 5.18 -3.47
N LYS A 157 -3.97 5.25 -2.15
CA LYS A 157 -4.81 6.30 -1.55
C LYS A 157 -4.20 6.95 -0.32
N GLY A 158 -4.60 8.20 -0.09
CA GLY A 158 -4.49 8.87 1.20
C GLY A 158 -5.64 8.49 2.15
N PRO A 159 -5.62 9.05 3.37
CA PRO A 159 -6.71 8.90 4.33
C PRO A 159 -7.95 9.71 3.92
N PHE A 160 -9.15 9.22 4.24
CA PHE A 160 -10.40 9.95 4.08
C PHE A 160 -10.97 10.36 5.43
N MET A 161 -11.52 11.56 5.54
CA MET A 161 -12.26 11.97 6.72
C MET A 161 -13.56 11.18 6.82
N THR A 162 -13.83 10.58 7.97
CA THR A 162 -15.10 9.89 8.26
C THR A 162 -15.69 10.53 9.51
N ARG A 163 -16.83 11.21 9.38
CA ARG A 163 -17.63 11.71 10.53
C ARG A 163 -18.71 10.72 10.96
N ASP A 164 -19.23 9.98 9.98
CA ASP A 164 -20.29 8.99 10.14
C ASP A 164 -19.84 7.70 9.44
N VAL A 165 -19.77 6.59 10.18
CA VAL A 165 -19.30 5.29 9.68
C VAL A 165 -20.18 4.79 8.52
N SER A 166 -21.48 5.10 8.54
CA SER A 166 -22.41 4.71 7.48
C SER A 166 -22.09 5.37 6.13
N LYS A 167 -21.40 6.52 6.17
CA LYS A 167 -20.98 7.30 5.00
C LYS A 167 -19.47 7.24 4.76
N SER A 168 -18.77 6.30 5.40
CA SER A 168 -17.34 6.13 5.24
C SER A 168 -16.99 5.65 3.83
N ILE A 169 -16.16 6.41 3.12
CA ILE A 169 -15.61 6.01 1.81
C ILE A 169 -14.77 4.74 1.96
N ASP A 170 -13.95 4.63 3.00
CA ASP A 170 -13.13 3.43 3.22
C ASP A 170 -14.01 2.18 3.37
N ARG A 171 -15.11 2.29 4.13
CA ARG A 171 -16.08 1.20 4.26
C ARG A 171 -16.78 0.88 2.93
N MET A 172 -17.16 1.91 2.17
CA MET A 172 -17.75 1.73 0.85
C MET A 172 -16.80 0.99 -0.10
N LEU A 173 -15.52 1.37 -0.15
CA LEU A 173 -14.50 0.68 -0.94
C LEU A 173 -14.36 -0.77 -0.49
N ALA A 174 -14.29 -1.03 0.83
CA ALA A 174 -14.16 -2.36 1.38
C ALA A 174 -15.33 -3.27 0.99
N LEU A 175 -16.57 -2.82 1.16
CA LEU A 175 -17.75 -3.59 0.82
C LEU A 175 -17.92 -3.76 -0.69
N LYS A 176 -17.74 -2.69 -1.48
CA LYS A 176 -17.98 -2.72 -2.93
C LYS A 176 -17.01 -3.62 -3.67
N TYR A 177 -15.75 -3.68 -3.22
CA TYR A 177 -14.69 -4.45 -3.88
C TYR A 177 -14.25 -5.68 -3.10
N GLY A 178 -14.97 -6.05 -2.03
CA GLY A 178 -14.68 -7.23 -1.22
C GLY A 178 -13.33 -7.17 -0.51
N LEU A 179 -12.85 -5.98 -0.13
CA LEU A 179 -11.54 -5.78 0.52
C LEU A 179 -11.61 -6.13 2.01
N TYR A 180 -11.91 -7.39 2.31
CA TYR A 180 -12.19 -7.88 3.65
C TYR A 180 -10.95 -8.02 4.54
N ALA A 181 -9.74 -8.07 3.97
CA ALA A 181 -8.50 -8.15 4.72
C ALA A 181 -7.77 -6.80 4.71
N HIS A 182 -7.69 -6.15 5.86
CA HIS A 182 -6.82 -4.98 6.08
C HIS A 182 -5.53 -5.42 6.79
N VAL A 183 -4.40 -5.14 6.17
CA VAL A 183 -3.12 -5.78 6.51
C VAL A 183 -2.09 -4.71 6.81
N VAL A 184 -1.55 -4.76 8.01
CA VAL A 184 -0.66 -3.73 8.54
C VAL A 184 0.61 -4.37 9.08
N PRO A 185 1.71 -4.40 8.29
CA PRO A 185 3.00 -4.82 8.79
C PRO A 185 3.57 -3.78 9.77
N ILE A 186 3.68 -4.17 11.04
CA ILE A 186 4.25 -3.36 12.12
C ILE A 186 5.71 -3.78 12.29
N LYS A 187 6.60 -2.99 11.70
CA LYS A 187 8.04 -3.17 11.83
C LYS A 187 8.70 -1.81 11.87
N ILE A 188 9.71 -1.67 12.74
CA ILE A 188 10.54 -0.47 12.77
C ILE A 188 11.18 -0.30 11.38
N PRO A 189 11.06 0.89 10.73
CA PRO A 189 11.77 1.17 9.50
C PRO A 189 13.26 0.86 9.65
N GLN A 190 13.82 0.19 8.65
CA GLN A 190 15.24 -0.16 8.69
C GLN A 190 16.10 1.09 8.72
N ASN A 191 17.16 1.08 9.55
CA ASN A 191 18.06 2.21 9.77
C ASN A 191 17.38 3.49 10.33
N LEU A 192 16.23 3.36 11.00
CA LEU A 192 15.67 4.48 11.75
C LEU A 192 16.71 5.02 12.76
N PRO A 193 17.04 6.32 12.74
CA PRO A 193 18.07 6.89 13.63
C PRO A 193 17.80 6.62 15.11
N ASP A 194 18.87 6.46 15.89
CA ASP A 194 18.76 6.33 17.36
C ASP A 194 18.15 7.56 18.04
N SER A 195 18.16 8.72 17.38
CA SER A 195 17.46 9.92 17.85
C SER A 195 15.94 9.80 17.82
N VAL A 196 15.39 8.86 17.05
CA VAL A 196 13.94 8.61 17.01
C VAL A 196 13.57 7.72 18.18
N PHE A 197 12.72 8.24 19.06
CA PHE A 197 12.24 7.49 20.20
C PHE A 197 11.34 6.33 19.76
N THR A 198 11.75 5.11 20.09
CA THR A 198 10.90 3.93 20.07
C THR A 198 11.04 3.23 21.42
N PRO A 199 9.94 2.96 22.15
CA PRO A 199 10.02 2.40 23.50
C PRO A 199 10.61 0.98 23.52
N PHE A 200 10.55 0.26 22.41
CA PHE A 200 11.08 -1.09 22.27
C PHE A 200 11.86 -1.24 20.96
N ARG A 201 12.85 -2.14 20.95
CA ARG A 201 13.57 -2.57 19.75
C ARG A 201 13.15 -3.99 19.38
N GLY A 202 13.15 -4.29 18.08
CA GLY A 202 12.88 -5.64 17.57
C GLY A 202 11.40 -6.02 17.44
N VAL A 203 10.49 -5.04 17.49
CA VAL A 203 9.05 -5.27 17.25
C VAL A 203 8.82 -5.55 15.76
N ASP A 204 8.33 -6.75 15.45
CA ASP A 204 8.02 -7.20 14.08
C ASP A 204 6.80 -8.14 14.06
N LEU A 205 5.61 -7.58 13.84
CA LEU A 205 4.36 -8.33 13.70
C LEU A 205 3.57 -7.85 12.48
N VAL A 206 2.56 -8.61 12.05
CA VAL A 206 1.57 -8.12 11.07
C VAL A 206 0.20 -8.21 11.69
N VAL A 207 -0.59 -7.15 11.58
CA VAL A 207 -2.01 -7.16 11.96
C VAL A 207 -2.84 -7.43 10.71
N VAL A 208 -3.61 -8.51 10.72
CA VAL A 208 -4.60 -8.88 9.71
C VAL A 208 -5.98 -8.69 10.33
N ARG A 209 -6.65 -7.63 9.90
CA ARG A 209 -7.93 -7.16 10.43
C ARG A 209 -9.05 -7.51 9.44
N GLU A 210 -10.11 -8.14 9.93
CA GLU A 210 -11.39 -8.23 9.22
C GLU A 210 -11.95 -6.82 8.99
N ASN A 211 -12.38 -6.47 7.78
CA ASN A 211 -12.58 -5.08 7.35
C ASN A 211 -13.98 -4.78 6.80
N THR A 212 -14.92 -5.72 6.89
CA THR A 212 -16.26 -5.65 6.27
C THR A 212 -17.43 -5.83 7.24
N GLU A 213 -17.22 -6.43 8.42
CA GLU A 213 -18.28 -6.67 9.41
C GLU A 213 -17.87 -6.20 10.82
N GLY A 214 -18.47 -6.76 11.86
CA GLY A 214 -18.26 -6.39 13.26
C GLY A 214 -18.98 -5.10 13.64
N GLU A 215 -18.36 -4.36 14.56
CA GLU A 215 -18.87 -3.10 15.11
C GLU A 215 -18.95 -2.00 14.03
N TYR A 216 -18.14 -2.11 12.96
CA TYR A 216 -18.14 -1.18 11.83
C TYR A 216 -19.29 -1.42 10.84
N SER A 217 -20.21 -2.34 11.14
CA SER A 217 -21.46 -2.47 10.40
C SER A 217 -22.34 -1.22 10.51
N GLY A 218 -22.16 -0.42 11.58
CA GLY A 218 -22.87 0.85 11.78
C GLY A 218 -24.37 0.68 12.00
N LEU A 219 -24.78 -0.51 12.47
CA LEU A 219 -26.19 -0.85 12.71
C LEU A 219 -26.58 -0.41 14.11
N GLU A 220 -26.99 0.84 14.22
CA GLU A 220 -27.40 1.47 15.48
C GLU A 220 -28.81 2.03 15.39
N HIS A 221 -29.56 1.95 16.48
CA HIS A 221 -30.88 2.55 16.57
C HIS A 221 -31.22 2.90 18.02
N GLN A 222 -32.14 3.86 18.18
CA GLN A 222 -32.66 4.25 19.48
C GLN A 222 -34.02 3.58 19.70
N VAL A 223 -34.07 2.62 20.63
CA VAL A 223 -35.30 1.86 20.93
C VAL A 223 -36.34 2.75 21.64
N GLN A 224 -35.85 3.60 22.55
CA GLN A 224 -36.61 4.66 23.21
C GLN A 224 -35.67 5.81 23.58
N PRO A 225 -36.17 7.03 23.90
CA PRO A 225 -35.32 8.15 24.29
C PRO A 225 -34.32 7.77 25.38
N GLY A 226 -33.02 7.94 25.10
CA GLY A 226 -31.91 7.60 26.00
C GLY A 226 -31.42 6.14 25.96
N VAL A 227 -32.03 5.24 25.18
CA VAL A 227 -31.61 3.83 25.05
C VAL A 227 -31.19 3.53 23.62
N VAL A 228 -29.88 3.30 23.41
CA VAL A 228 -29.29 3.05 22.10
C VAL A 228 -28.76 1.63 22.03
N GLU A 229 -29.11 0.92 20.96
CA GLU A 229 -28.58 -0.40 20.65
C GLU A 229 -27.59 -0.30 19.50
N SER A 230 -26.52 -1.09 19.59
CA SER A 230 -25.50 -1.25 18.55
C SER A 230 -25.35 -2.73 18.24
N LEU A 231 -25.57 -3.11 16.99
CA LEU A 231 -25.60 -4.51 16.56
C LEU A 231 -24.25 -4.91 15.95
N LYS A 232 -23.48 -5.68 16.72
CA LYS A 232 -22.26 -6.33 16.23
C LYS A 232 -22.60 -7.62 15.47
N ILE A 233 -22.30 -7.62 14.17
CA ILE A 233 -22.51 -8.79 13.30
C ILE A 233 -21.16 -9.48 13.05
N ILE A 234 -21.07 -10.77 13.39
CA ILE A 234 -19.93 -11.63 13.05
C ILE A 234 -20.49 -12.83 12.30
N THR A 235 -19.95 -13.11 11.13
CA THR A 235 -20.37 -14.24 10.30
C THR A 235 -19.27 -15.29 10.22
N ARG A 236 -19.69 -16.54 10.06
CA ARG A 236 -18.78 -17.67 9.85
C ARG A 236 -17.96 -17.49 8.58
N GLU A 237 -18.59 -17.01 7.50
CA GLU A 237 -17.95 -16.83 6.21
C GLU A 237 -16.78 -15.84 6.28
N ALA A 238 -17.03 -14.63 6.78
CA ALA A 238 -15.98 -13.62 6.91
C ALA A 238 -14.87 -14.07 7.88
N SER A 239 -15.25 -14.71 9.00
CA SER A 239 -14.30 -15.25 9.98
C SER A 239 -13.38 -16.33 9.39
N LEU A 240 -13.92 -17.26 8.58
CA LEU A 240 -13.11 -18.27 7.89
C LEU A 240 -12.20 -17.62 6.83
N LYS A 241 -12.71 -16.65 6.06
CA LYS A 241 -11.95 -15.93 5.03
C LYS A 241 -10.77 -15.18 5.63
N ILE A 242 -10.97 -14.39 6.68
CA ILE A 242 -9.89 -13.61 7.29
C ILE A 242 -8.88 -14.51 8.02
N ALA A 243 -9.34 -15.59 8.66
CA ALA A 243 -8.45 -16.57 9.27
C ALA A 243 -7.57 -17.24 8.21
N LYS A 244 -8.15 -17.74 7.11
CA LYS A 244 -7.38 -18.31 5.99
C LYS A 244 -6.36 -17.31 5.46
N TRP A 245 -6.79 -16.06 5.25
CA TRP A 245 -5.92 -14.99 4.78
C TRP A 245 -4.71 -14.80 5.71
N ALA A 246 -4.91 -14.76 7.03
CA ALA A 246 -3.84 -14.62 8.01
C ALA A 246 -2.84 -15.80 7.99
N PHE A 247 -3.33 -17.03 7.90
CA PHE A 247 -2.48 -18.22 7.84
C PHE A 247 -1.69 -18.33 6.53
N GLU A 248 -2.31 -18.04 5.38
CA GLU A 248 -1.59 -18.02 4.10
C GLU A 248 -0.56 -16.90 4.06
N TYR A 249 -0.91 -15.71 4.55
CA TYR A 249 0.04 -14.61 4.67
C TYR A 249 1.22 -15.00 5.58
N ALA A 250 0.97 -15.69 6.70
CA ALA A 250 2.03 -16.17 7.58
C ALA A 250 3.00 -17.10 6.83
N ARG A 251 2.51 -18.09 6.08
CA ARG A 251 3.36 -18.98 5.25
C ARG A 251 4.16 -18.19 4.21
N LEU A 252 3.49 -17.35 3.40
CA LEU A 252 4.11 -16.59 2.32
C LEU A 252 5.18 -15.62 2.84
N SER A 253 4.96 -15.03 4.02
CA SER A 253 5.90 -14.11 4.67
C SER A 253 6.90 -14.80 5.61
N ARG A 254 6.95 -16.14 5.62
CA ARG A 254 7.84 -16.96 6.47
C ARG A 254 7.71 -16.68 7.96
N ARG A 255 6.51 -16.35 8.40
CA ARG A 255 6.12 -16.21 9.81
C ARG A 255 5.62 -17.56 10.31
N ASN A 256 5.95 -17.88 11.55
CA ASN A 256 5.71 -19.20 12.13
C ASN A 256 4.57 -19.22 13.15
N LYS A 257 3.92 -18.08 13.41
CA LYS A 257 2.90 -17.95 14.45
C LYS A 257 1.73 -17.09 14.01
N VAL A 258 0.52 -17.55 14.28
CA VAL A 258 -0.74 -16.80 14.13
C VAL A 258 -1.41 -16.67 15.50
N ILE A 259 -1.77 -15.44 15.89
CA ILE A 259 -2.44 -15.15 17.17
C ILE A 259 -3.81 -14.54 16.88
N ALA A 260 -4.89 -15.24 17.26
CA ALA A 260 -6.25 -14.71 17.17
C ALA A 260 -6.56 -13.83 18.40
N ILE A 261 -6.92 -12.56 18.18
CA ILE A 261 -7.32 -11.64 19.24
C ILE A 261 -8.84 -11.49 19.28
N HIS A 262 -9.42 -11.65 20.47
CA HIS A 262 -10.87 -11.71 20.66
C HIS A 262 -11.29 -11.25 22.07
N LYS A 263 -12.58 -11.30 22.38
CA LYS A 263 -13.16 -11.09 23.72
C LYS A 263 -14.26 -12.12 24.01
N ALA A 264 -14.03 -13.38 23.61
CA ALA A 264 -14.98 -14.48 23.80
C ALA A 264 -15.19 -14.87 25.27
N ASN A 265 -14.40 -14.33 26.21
CA ASN A 265 -14.72 -14.43 27.63
C ASN A 265 -16.02 -13.69 28.00
N ILE A 266 -16.38 -12.63 27.26
CA ILE A 266 -17.61 -11.86 27.42
C ILE A 266 -18.59 -12.18 26.28
N MET A 267 -18.14 -12.03 25.02
CA MET A 267 -18.96 -12.26 23.82
C MET A 267 -18.92 -13.72 23.38
N LYS A 268 -19.63 -14.58 24.12
CA LYS A 268 -19.60 -16.04 23.93
C LYS A 268 -20.04 -16.51 22.55
N LYS A 269 -20.97 -15.79 21.90
CA LYS A 269 -21.52 -16.17 20.59
C LYS A 269 -20.75 -15.55 19.42
N SER A 270 -20.63 -14.23 19.37
CA SER A 270 -19.98 -13.52 18.26
C SER A 270 -18.48 -13.81 18.21
N ASP A 271 -17.74 -13.43 19.25
CA ASP A 271 -16.29 -13.69 19.29
C ASP A 271 -15.97 -15.17 19.48
N GLY A 272 -16.88 -15.92 20.10
CA GLY A 272 -16.80 -17.39 20.15
C GLY A 272 -16.80 -18.01 18.76
N LEU A 273 -17.69 -17.57 17.87
CA LEU A 273 -17.72 -18.01 16.48
C LEU A 273 -16.42 -17.65 15.74
N PHE A 274 -15.90 -16.43 15.93
CA PHE A 274 -14.65 -16.00 15.31
C PHE A 274 -13.47 -16.90 15.68
N ILE A 275 -13.26 -17.19 16.97
CA ILE A 275 -12.15 -18.06 17.41
C ILE A 275 -12.35 -19.52 17.00
N GLU A 276 -13.60 -20.00 16.94
CA GLU A 276 -13.91 -21.33 16.42
C GLU A 276 -13.45 -21.46 14.96
N CYS A 277 -13.75 -20.45 14.14
CA CYS A 277 -13.31 -20.40 12.73
C CYS A 277 -11.79 -20.34 12.62
N CYS A 278 -11.11 -19.52 13.43
CA CYS A 278 -9.65 -19.43 13.43
C CYS A 278 -9.01 -20.78 13.80
N LYS A 279 -9.54 -21.45 14.83
CA LYS A 279 -9.10 -22.77 15.28
C LYS A 279 -9.42 -23.88 14.28
N GLU A 280 -10.47 -23.75 13.50
CA GLU A 280 -10.77 -24.66 12.40
C GLU A 280 -9.75 -24.54 11.28
N VAL A 281 -9.50 -23.31 10.82
CA VAL A 281 -8.52 -23.02 9.77
C VAL A 281 -7.14 -23.51 10.18
N SER A 282 -6.73 -23.27 11.44
CA SER A 282 -5.38 -23.64 11.92
C SER A 282 -5.04 -25.13 11.75
N LYS A 283 -6.04 -26.02 11.74
CA LYS A 283 -5.84 -27.46 11.49
C LYS A 283 -5.26 -27.76 10.11
N SER A 284 -5.44 -26.86 9.14
CA SER A 284 -4.88 -26.97 7.79
C SER A 284 -3.45 -26.40 7.68
N TYR A 285 -2.94 -25.81 8.76
CA TYR A 285 -1.61 -25.17 8.83
C TYR A 285 -0.82 -25.67 10.04
N PRO A 286 -0.50 -26.98 10.12
CA PRO A 286 0.19 -27.56 11.26
C PRO A 286 1.63 -27.04 11.45
N ASP A 287 2.20 -26.41 10.43
CA ASP A 287 3.51 -25.74 10.42
C ASP A 287 3.49 -24.34 11.07
N ILE A 288 2.31 -23.79 11.35
CA ILE A 288 2.14 -22.49 12.00
C ILE A 288 1.60 -22.69 13.43
N GLU A 289 2.31 -22.14 14.42
CA GLU A 289 1.85 -22.09 15.81
C GLU A 289 0.59 -21.23 15.89
N TYR A 290 -0.50 -21.79 16.41
CA TYR A 290 -1.75 -21.06 16.66
C TYR A 290 -1.90 -20.72 18.14
N GLY A 291 -2.14 -19.44 18.43
CA GLY A 291 -2.43 -18.94 19.78
C GLY A 291 -3.69 -18.05 19.80
N GLU A 292 -4.24 -17.86 20.99
CA GLU A 292 -5.41 -17.02 21.23
C GLU A 292 -5.11 -16.05 22.38
N LEU A 293 -5.52 -14.79 22.24
CA LEU A 293 -5.41 -13.80 23.31
C LEU A 293 -6.71 -12.98 23.42
N ILE A 294 -7.14 -12.75 24.65
CA ILE A 294 -8.18 -11.75 24.90
C ILE A 294 -7.62 -10.34 24.68
N ILE A 295 -8.40 -9.44 24.05
CA ILE A 295 -7.96 -8.11 23.58
C ILE A 295 -7.37 -7.22 24.68
N ASP A 296 -7.89 -7.31 25.91
CA ASP A 296 -7.33 -6.64 27.08
C ASP A 296 -5.93 -7.14 27.44
N ASN A 297 -5.73 -8.47 27.48
CA ASN A 297 -4.40 -9.02 27.70
C ASN A 297 -3.49 -8.71 26.51
N ALA A 298 -3.97 -8.81 25.28
CA ALA A 298 -3.18 -8.48 24.09
C ALA A 298 -2.69 -7.03 24.12
N ALA A 299 -3.54 -6.07 24.47
CA ALA A 299 -3.15 -4.67 24.64
C ALA A 299 -2.10 -4.50 25.75
N MET A 300 -2.29 -5.16 26.90
CA MET A 300 -1.32 -5.14 28.00
C MET A 300 0.04 -5.74 27.59
N GLN A 301 0.05 -6.89 26.91
CA GLN A 301 1.27 -7.53 26.42
C GLN A 301 1.95 -6.68 25.34
N MET A 302 1.19 -6.00 24.48
CA MET A 302 1.73 -5.14 23.43
C MET A 302 2.60 -4.02 24.01
N VAL A 303 2.19 -3.40 25.12
CA VAL A 303 2.96 -2.31 25.74
C VAL A 303 3.98 -2.78 26.79
N LYS A 304 3.85 -4.01 27.31
CA LYS A 304 4.77 -4.54 28.33
C LYS A 304 5.86 -5.43 27.75
N HIS A 305 5.49 -6.29 26.80
CA HIS A 305 6.34 -7.32 26.19
C HIS A 305 6.04 -7.48 24.68
N PRO A 306 6.15 -6.41 23.86
CA PRO A 306 5.80 -6.48 22.43
C PRO A 306 6.62 -7.53 21.67
N ASN A 307 7.83 -7.83 22.14
CA ASN A 307 8.69 -8.82 21.51
C ASN A 307 8.07 -10.23 21.51
N SER A 308 7.09 -10.51 22.38
CA SER A 308 6.31 -11.77 22.37
C SER A 308 5.44 -11.95 21.11
N PHE A 309 5.14 -10.86 20.39
CA PHE A 309 4.44 -10.87 19.11
C PHE A 309 5.40 -10.91 17.91
N THR A 310 6.71 -10.90 18.13
CA THR A 310 7.69 -10.88 17.04
C THR A 310 7.55 -12.12 16.16
N ASN A 311 7.68 -11.93 14.86
CA ASN A 311 7.49 -12.96 13.84
C ASN A 311 6.07 -13.57 13.81
N SER A 312 5.07 -12.92 14.42
CA SER A 312 3.69 -13.37 14.38
C SER A 312 2.85 -12.60 13.35
N VAL A 313 1.75 -13.24 12.95
CA VAL A 313 0.59 -12.60 12.34
C VAL A 313 -0.52 -12.58 13.38
N VAL A 314 -1.04 -11.40 13.68
CA VAL A 314 -2.17 -11.20 14.58
C VAL A 314 -3.43 -11.09 13.73
N VAL A 315 -4.40 -11.97 13.95
CA VAL A 315 -5.69 -11.95 13.25
C VAL A 315 -6.81 -11.47 14.18
N THR A 316 -7.65 -10.56 13.72
CA THR A 316 -8.67 -9.93 14.58
C THR A 316 -10.00 -9.68 13.85
N PRO A 317 -11.12 -9.62 14.58
CA PRO A 317 -12.31 -8.88 14.14
C PRO A 317 -12.01 -7.39 13.94
N ASN A 318 -12.96 -6.68 13.33
CA ASN A 318 -12.76 -5.34 12.82
C ASN A 318 -12.29 -4.30 13.86
N LEU A 319 -13.03 -4.10 14.95
CA LEU A 319 -12.67 -3.09 15.95
C LEU A 319 -11.34 -3.36 16.66
N TYR A 320 -11.06 -4.62 16.97
CA TYR A 320 -9.83 -4.98 17.70
C TYR A 320 -8.59 -4.76 16.85
N GLY A 321 -8.71 -4.98 15.54
CA GLY A 321 -7.63 -4.72 14.59
C GLY A 321 -7.28 -3.24 14.55
N SER A 322 -8.29 -2.35 14.58
CA SER A 322 -8.09 -0.91 14.67
C SER A 322 -7.31 -0.51 15.92
N ILE A 323 -7.71 -1.04 17.08
CA ILE A 323 -7.05 -0.75 18.37
C ILE A 323 -5.61 -1.27 18.36
N ILE A 324 -5.42 -2.54 18.02
CA ILE A 324 -4.10 -3.20 18.07
C ILE A 324 -3.11 -2.58 17.07
N SER A 325 -3.54 -2.31 15.83
CA SER A 325 -2.66 -1.68 14.83
C SER A 325 -2.23 -0.26 15.23
N ASN A 326 -3.12 0.53 15.83
CA ASN A 326 -2.77 1.85 16.36
C ASN A 326 -1.78 1.74 17.52
N THR A 327 -2.07 0.89 18.52
CA THR A 327 -1.15 0.66 19.65
C THR A 327 0.21 0.17 19.19
N ALA A 328 0.24 -0.79 18.27
CA ALA A 328 1.48 -1.37 17.76
C ALA A 328 2.29 -0.37 16.93
N SER A 329 1.64 0.52 16.16
CA SER A 329 2.35 1.58 15.41
C SER A 329 3.11 2.56 16.30
N ALA A 330 2.56 2.89 17.47
CA ALA A 330 3.24 3.76 18.44
C ALA A 330 4.55 3.17 18.95
N LEU A 331 4.71 1.83 18.90
CA LEU A 331 5.93 1.16 19.34
C LEU A 331 7.08 1.29 18.33
N VAL A 332 6.78 1.63 17.07
CA VAL A 332 7.73 1.53 15.95
C VAL A 332 7.92 2.86 15.20
N GLY A 333 7.64 3.99 15.85
CA GLY A 333 7.82 5.34 15.27
C GLY A 333 6.51 6.06 14.94
N GLY A 334 5.37 5.49 15.28
CA GLY A 334 4.06 6.13 15.12
C GLY A 334 3.36 5.82 13.79
N PRO A 335 2.14 6.34 13.60
CA PRO A 335 1.30 6.01 12.45
C PRO A 335 1.90 6.46 11.11
N GLY A 336 2.68 7.55 11.11
CA GLY A 336 3.34 8.07 9.90
C GLY A 336 4.42 7.16 9.32
N CYS A 337 4.87 6.13 10.05
CA CYS A 337 5.91 5.20 9.62
C CYS A 337 5.37 3.88 9.05
N ILE A 338 4.06 3.65 9.09
CA ILE A 338 3.50 2.31 8.90
C ILE A 338 2.73 2.21 7.60
N ALA A 339 3.08 1.18 6.83
CA ALA A 339 2.39 0.81 5.61
C ALA A 339 1.17 -0.07 5.89
N GLY A 340 0.24 -0.07 4.94
CA GLY A 340 -0.86 -1.01 4.93
C GLY A 340 -1.49 -1.15 3.56
N PHE A 341 -2.32 -2.18 3.46
CA PHE A 341 -3.13 -2.40 2.29
C PHE A 341 -4.41 -3.15 2.64
N ASN A 342 -5.40 -3.04 1.75
CA ASN A 342 -6.64 -3.78 1.79
C ASN A 342 -6.66 -4.73 0.61
N ALA A 343 -7.09 -5.95 0.88
CA ALA A 343 -7.13 -7.03 -0.09
C ALA A 343 -8.45 -7.78 -0.01
N ALA A 344 -8.88 -8.30 -1.15
CA ALA A 344 -9.81 -9.41 -1.21
C ALA A 344 -9.06 -10.74 -0.99
N ASP A 345 -9.51 -11.80 -1.66
CA ASP A 345 -8.89 -13.13 -1.58
C ASP A 345 -7.40 -13.07 -1.94
N ILE A 346 -6.56 -13.71 -1.11
CA ILE A 346 -5.10 -13.62 -1.23
C ILE A 346 -4.56 -14.17 -2.56
N ASP A 347 -5.29 -15.12 -3.14
CA ASP A 347 -4.92 -15.83 -4.37
C ASP A 347 -5.54 -15.20 -5.64
N ASP A 348 -6.43 -14.20 -5.50
CA ASP A 348 -7.08 -13.55 -6.63
C ASP A 348 -6.28 -12.33 -7.10
N MET A 349 -5.41 -12.55 -8.09
CA MET A 349 -4.60 -11.50 -8.70
C MET A 349 -5.40 -10.53 -9.59
N ASN A 350 -6.67 -10.81 -9.89
CA ASN A 350 -7.56 -9.91 -10.64
C ASN A 350 -8.43 -9.05 -9.72
N SER A 351 -8.39 -9.30 -8.42
CA SER A 351 -9.10 -8.52 -7.41
C SER A 351 -8.52 -7.12 -7.26
N VAL A 352 -9.33 -6.22 -6.72
CA VAL A 352 -8.86 -4.87 -6.39
C VAL A 352 -7.93 -4.93 -5.17
N ARG A 353 -6.84 -4.17 -5.22
CA ARG A 353 -5.89 -4.00 -4.11
C ARG A 353 -5.73 -2.51 -3.81
N VAL A 354 -5.94 -2.12 -2.57
CA VAL A 354 -5.87 -0.72 -2.14
C VAL A 354 -4.72 -0.54 -1.16
N PHE A 355 -3.69 0.20 -1.55
CA PHE A 355 -2.52 0.53 -0.74
C PHE A 355 -2.72 1.89 -0.07
N GLU A 356 -2.46 1.96 1.23
CA GLU A 356 -2.68 3.16 2.05
C GLU A 356 -1.74 3.19 3.25
N GLN A 357 -1.69 4.29 4.01
CA GLN A 357 -1.02 4.23 5.32
C GLN A 357 -1.71 3.19 6.22
N GLY A 358 -0.94 2.46 7.01
CA GLY A 358 -1.45 1.35 7.82
C GLY A 358 -2.47 1.77 8.86
N ASN A 359 -2.36 3.00 9.37
CA ASN A 359 -3.36 3.59 10.25
C ASN A 359 -3.92 4.87 9.61
N ARG A 360 -5.26 4.94 9.50
CA ARG A 360 -5.99 5.99 8.79
C ARG A 360 -6.06 7.30 9.58
N HIS A 361 -4.93 7.99 9.72
CA HIS A 361 -4.84 9.30 10.35
C HIS A 361 -4.92 10.40 9.29
N VAL A 362 -6.04 11.12 9.25
CA VAL A 362 -6.24 12.25 8.32
C VAL A 362 -5.40 13.47 8.71
N ALA A 363 -5.12 13.63 10.00
CA ALA A 363 -4.26 14.67 10.57
C ALA A 363 -4.59 16.08 10.03
N MET A 364 -5.87 16.46 10.14
CA MET A 364 -6.40 17.75 9.64
C MET A 364 -5.71 18.97 10.27
N ASP A 365 -5.23 18.83 11.49
CA ASP A 365 -4.53 19.86 12.24
C ASP A 365 -3.20 20.27 11.60
N ILE A 366 -2.50 19.35 10.93
CA ILE A 366 -1.22 19.59 10.26
C ILE A 366 -1.33 19.64 8.72
N SER A 367 -2.50 19.39 8.14
CA SER A 367 -2.73 19.42 6.69
C SER A 367 -2.28 20.74 6.05
N GLY A 368 -1.53 20.63 4.94
CA GLY A 368 -1.07 21.78 4.17
C GLY A 368 0.11 22.52 4.78
N ARG A 369 0.62 22.06 5.92
CA ARG A 369 1.85 22.58 6.54
C ARG A 369 3.10 21.87 6.03
N LEU A 370 2.95 20.80 5.24
CA LEU A 370 4.04 20.00 4.68
C LEU A 370 4.93 19.36 5.76
N ILE A 371 4.37 19.04 6.92
CA ILE A 371 5.11 18.42 8.03
C ILE A 371 4.65 16.97 8.28
N ALA A 372 3.72 16.43 7.49
CA ALA A 372 3.35 15.03 7.65
C ALA A 372 4.48 14.12 7.20
N ASN A 373 4.63 13.01 7.91
CA ASN A 373 5.60 11.98 7.59
C ASN A 373 5.14 11.14 6.38
N PRO A 374 5.89 11.13 5.26
CA PRO A 374 5.50 10.38 4.08
C PRO A 374 5.92 8.90 4.13
N ILE A 375 6.71 8.46 5.12
CA ILE A 375 7.33 7.12 5.17
C ILE A 375 6.29 5.99 5.02
N GLY A 376 5.18 6.06 5.75
CA GLY A 376 4.15 5.02 5.73
C GLY A 376 3.57 4.81 4.33
N LEU A 377 3.25 5.90 3.62
CA LEU A 377 2.69 5.79 2.27
C LEU A 377 3.76 5.42 1.23
N ILE A 378 5.03 5.83 1.43
CA ILE A 378 6.15 5.36 0.61
C ILE A 378 6.32 3.84 0.77
N LEU A 379 6.26 3.31 1.99
CA LEU A 379 6.34 1.88 2.22
C LEU A 379 5.14 1.13 1.63
N SER A 380 3.94 1.71 1.68
CA SER A 380 2.76 1.15 0.99
C SER A 380 2.92 1.16 -0.53
N SER A 381 3.55 2.19 -1.11
CA SER A 381 3.83 2.24 -2.55
C SER A 381 4.94 1.26 -2.96
N VAL A 382 5.87 0.94 -2.06
CA VAL A 382 6.82 -0.18 -2.24
C VAL A 382 6.07 -1.51 -2.28
N GLN A 383 5.14 -1.76 -1.34
CA GLN A 383 4.29 -2.96 -1.37
C GLN A 383 3.43 -3.05 -2.64
N MET A 384 2.95 -1.90 -3.13
CA MET A 384 2.23 -1.79 -4.39
C MET A 384 3.10 -2.23 -5.58
N LEU A 385 4.33 -1.72 -5.67
CA LEU A 385 5.27 -2.11 -6.72
C LEU A 385 5.62 -3.61 -6.66
N GLU A 386 5.83 -4.17 -5.45
CA GLU A 386 6.06 -5.60 -5.26
C GLU A 386 4.87 -6.44 -5.75
N TYR A 387 3.64 -6.04 -5.41
CA TYR A 387 2.41 -6.69 -5.87
C TYR A 387 2.28 -6.67 -7.40
N MET A 388 2.67 -5.58 -8.04
CA MET A 388 2.68 -5.43 -9.50
C MET A 388 3.84 -6.16 -10.19
N GLY A 389 4.68 -6.90 -9.46
CA GLY A 389 5.86 -7.60 -9.98
C GLY A 389 7.06 -6.68 -10.27
N MET A 390 6.99 -5.41 -9.89
CA MET A 390 8.00 -4.37 -10.16
C MET A 390 9.10 -4.36 -9.09
N LYS A 391 9.68 -5.53 -8.80
CA LYS A 391 10.61 -5.75 -7.67
C LYS A 391 11.83 -4.82 -7.70
N ASN A 392 12.48 -4.64 -8.85
CA ASN A 392 13.65 -3.75 -8.96
C ASN A 392 13.29 -2.30 -8.63
N HIS A 393 12.11 -1.83 -9.04
CA HIS A 393 11.62 -0.49 -8.71
C HIS A 393 11.34 -0.35 -7.22
N ALA A 394 10.70 -1.36 -6.62
CA ALA A 394 10.45 -1.41 -5.17
C ALA A 394 11.76 -1.35 -4.37
N LEU A 395 12.76 -2.14 -4.74
CA LEU A 395 14.08 -2.18 -4.09
C LEU A 395 14.80 -0.84 -4.18
N ARG A 396 14.72 -0.12 -5.31
CA ARG A 396 15.32 1.21 -5.47
C ARG A 396 14.74 2.23 -4.50
N ILE A 397 13.42 2.26 -4.36
CA ILE A 397 12.73 3.17 -3.43
C ILE A 397 13.05 2.78 -1.97
N LYS A 398 13.02 1.49 -1.66
CA LYS A 398 13.36 0.96 -0.33
C LYS A 398 14.81 1.26 0.07
N TYR A 399 15.75 1.11 -0.86
CA TYR A 399 17.15 1.47 -0.65
C TYR A 399 17.30 2.96 -0.36
N ALA A 400 16.68 3.82 -1.18
CA ALA A 400 16.74 5.27 -0.98
C ALA A 400 16.18 5.68 0.38
N LEU A 401 15.07 5.06 0.82
CA LEU A 401 14.50 5.29 2.15
C LEU A 401 15.48 4.88 3.25
N ASN A 402 16.02 3.67 3.17
CA ASN A 402 16.95 3.13 4.14
C ASN A 402 18.24 3.96 4.27
N GLU A 403 18.80 4.44 3.15
CA GLU A 403 20.00 5.30 3.15
C GLU A 403 19.71 6.72 3.64
N THR A 404 18.52 7.26 3.35
CA THR A 404 18.07 8.53 3.90
C THR A 404 17.93 8.45 5.41
N LEU A 405 17.28 7.40 5.92
CA LEU A 405 17.11 7.22 7.37
C LEU A 405 18.45 7.00 8.07
N LYS A 406 19.34 6.16 7.52
CA LYS A 406 20.65 5.89 8.11
C LYS A 406 21.47 7.14 8.42
N ASN A 407 21.38 8.16 7.56
CA ASN A 407 22.15 9.39 7.66
C ASN A 407 21.27 10.62 8.00
N ALA A 408 20.03 10.40 8.44
CA ALA A 408 19.08 11.49 8.65
C ALA A 408 19.50 12.35 9.84
N SER A 409 19.69 13.65 9.59
CA SER A 409 19.78 14.65 10.64
C SER A 409 18.38 15.09 11.09
N THR A 410 18.30 15.80 12.22
CA THR A 410 17.05 16.40 12.70
C THR A 410 16.39 17.32 11.67
N LYS A 411 17.14 17.92 10.74
CA LYS A 411 16.61 18.77 9.65
C LYS A 411 15.90 17.99 8.53
N ILE A 412 16.14 16.68 8.44
CA ILE A 412 15.53 15.79 7.45
C ILE A 412 14.31 15.11 8.05
N LEU A 413 14.40 14.65 9.30
CA LEU A 413 13.31 13.97 9.99
C LEU A 413 12.11 14.92 10.19
N THR A 414 10.90 14.40 9.98
CA THR A 414 9.65 15.12 10.24
C THR A 414 9.39 15.25 11.75
N PRO A 415 8.50 16.17 12.19
CA PRO A 415 8.31 16.46 13.62
C PRO A 415 7.84 15.28 14.47
N ASP A 416 7.05 14.36 13.90
CA ASP A 416 6.60 13.14 14.57
C ASP A 416 7.74 12.19 14.94
N LEU A 417 8.89 12.29 14.24
CA LEU A 417 10.11 11.56 14.54
C LEU A 417 11.12 12.38 15.37
N GLY A 418 10.70 13.52 15.93
CA GLY A 418 11.54 14.41 16.74
C GLY A 418 12.46 15.32 15.92
N GLY A 419 12.20 15.48 14.62
CA GLY A 419 12.94 16.39 13.76
C GLY A 419 12.29 17.77 13.58
N SER A 420 12.89 18.57 12.71
CA SER A 420 12.42 19.90 12.27
C SER A 420 12.28 20.00 10.74
N GLY A 421 12.41 18.87 10.04
CA GLY A 421 12.21 18.75 8.60
C GLY A 421 10.74 18.77 8.19
N SER A 422 10.53 18.67 6.88
CA SER A 422 9.24 18.69 6.20
C SER A 422 9.11 17.47 5.30
N SER A 423 7.89 17.17 4.83
CA SER A 423 7.67 16.11 3.84
C SER A 423 8.52 16.35 2.58
N VAL A 424 8.71 17.62 2.21
CA VAL A 424 9.52 18.03 1.06
C VAL A 424 11.00 17.77 1.31
N THR A 425 11.56 18.23 2.44
CA THR A 425 13.00 18.03 2.71
C THR A 425 13.35 16.54 2.83
N PHE A 426 12.41 15.74 3.34
CA PHE A 426 12.57 14.29 3.39
C PHE A 426 12.62 13.66 1.99
N ILE A 427 11.71 14.05 1.09
CA ILE A 427 11.70 13.56 -0.31
C ILE A 427 12.93 14.03 -1.08
N GLU A 428 13.34 15.28 -0.94
CA GLU A 428 14.58 15.78 -1.55
C GLU A 428 15.82 15.00 -1.09
N ALA A 429 15.85 14.61 0.20
CA ALA A 429 16.91 13.76 0.72
C ALA A 429 16.86 12.35 0.09
N MET A 430 15.67 11.76 -0.03
CA MET A 430 15.48 10.47 -0.72
C MET A 430 15.90 10.50 -2.19
N MET A 431 15.56 11.57 -2.93
CA MET A 431 15.94 11.70 -4.34
C MET A 431 17.45 11.61 -4.55
N LYS A 432 18.25 12.16 -3.63
CA LYS A 432 19.72 12.07 -3.67
C LYS A 432 20.26 10.64 -3.50
N ASN A 433 19.47 9.76 -2.88
CA ASN A 433 19.84 8.38 -2.57
C ASN A 433 19.21 7.35 -3.54
N ILE A 434 18.40 7.78 -4.52
CA ILE A 434 17.80 6.87 -5.50
C ILE A 434 18.86 6.32 -6.43
N LEU A 435 18.95 4.99 -6.48
CA LEU A 435 19.79 4.26 -7.42
C LEU A 435 19.27 4.39 -8.85
N ARG A 436 20.19 4.39 -9.82
CA ARG A 436 19.86 4.29 -11.24
C ARG A 436 19.33 2.89 -11.56
N GLU A 437 18.56 2.80 -12.63
CA GLU A 437 18.15 1.49 -13.15
C GLU A 437 19.38 0.66 -13.56
N GLY A 438 19.44 -0.60 -13.13
CA GLY A 438 20.57 -1.50 -13.36
C GLY A 438 21.80 -1.28 -12.45
N ASP A 439 21.68 -0.48 -11.38
CA ASP A 439 22.75 -0.36 -10.38
C ASP A 439 23.03 -1.74 -9.73
N PRO A 440 24.28 -2.23 -9.70
CA PRO A 440 24.63 -3.54 -9.14
C PRO A 440 24.13 -3.77 -7.71
N ARG A 441 24.08 -2.71 -6.90
CA ARG A 441 23.59 -2.79 -5.52
C ARG A 441 22.13 -3.23 -5.41
N ILE A 442 21.33 -3.10 -6.47
CA ILE A 442 19.95 -3.58 -6.51
C ILE A 442 19.91 -5.11 -6.62
N HIS A 443 20.87 -5.72 -7.31
CA HIS A 443 20.93 -7.17 -7.52
C HIS A 443 21.41 -7.93 -6.27
N ASP A 444 22.17 -7.26 -5.41
CA ASP A 444 22.73 -7.82 -4.18
C ASP A 444 21.77 -7.73 -2.96
N MET A 445 20.58 -7.12 -3.14
CA MET A 445 19.52 -6.96 -2.13
C MET A 445 18.40 -7.98 -2.29
#